data_AF-A0A3D0HJC9-F1
#
_entry.id   AF-A0A3D0HJC9-F1
#
_cell.length_a   1.000
_cell.length_b   1.000
_cell.length_c   1.000
_cell.angle_alpha   90.00
_cell.angle_beta   90.00
_cell.angle_gamma   90.00
#
_symmetry.space_group_name_H-M   'P 1'
#
loop_
_entity.id
_entity.type
_entity.pdbx_description
1 polymer ?
#
loop_
_entity_poly.entity_id
_entity_poly.type
_entity_poly.pdbx_seq_one_letter_code
_entity_poly.pdbx_strand_id
1 'polypeptide(L)'
;SAKSKVPLIVGTNRDEIRLWAVLNPQPLDEAGATKIFEDAFAESAENARSIYGQLTQNSSPVQMVSAMQTDQHFRVPAWQLCDTRSKIGAETWMYWFTWPTPVFDGALGCCHALDLP
;
A
#
# COMPACT_ATOMS: atom_id res chain seq x y z
N SER A 1 4.92 15.35 15.53
CA SER A 1 4.94 16.15 14.28
C SER A 1 6.11 15.70 13.41
N ALA A 2 5.97 15.74 12.07
CA ALA A 2 7.04 15.48 11.12
C ALA A 2 8.28 16.38 11.35
N LYS A 3 8.12 17.55 11.95
CA LYS A 3 9.23 18.48 12.26
C LYS A 3 9.98 18.18 13.56
N SER A 4 9.59 17.14 14.30
CA SER A 4 10.27 16.75 15.53
C SER A 4 11.70 16.26 15.24
N LYS A 5 12.66 16.67 16.08
CA LYS A 5 14.06 16.22 16.01
C LYS A 5 14.32 14.89 16.73
N VAL A 6 13.32 14.35 17.42
CA VAL A 6 13.43 13.00 18.01
C VAL A 6 13.69 11.99 16.90
N PRO A 7 14.69 11.10 17.02
CA PRO A 7 14.94 10.03 16.05
C PRO A 7 13.70 9.15 15.85
N LEU A 8 13.46 8.70 14.62
CA LEU A 8 12.24 7.94 14.26
C LEU A 8 12.59 6.70 13.43
N ILE A 9 11.94 5.58 13.74
CA ILE A 9 11.82 4.44 12.85
C ILE A 9 10.36 4.36 12.40
N VAL A 10 10.14 4.19 11.10
CA VAL A 10 8.81 4.02 10.51
C VAL A 10 8.89 2.96 9.41
N GLY A 11 7.80 2.27 9.12
CA GLY A 11 7.77 1.37 7.99
C GLY A 11 6.35 1.09 7.54
N THR A 12 6.27 0.32 6.46
CA THR A 12 5.01 -0.18 5.91
C THR A 12 5.21 -1.60 5.42
N ASN A 13 4.12 -2.36 5.37
CA ASN A 13 4.10 -3.69 4.79
C ASN A 13 3.79 -3.59 3.28
N ARG A 14 4.22 -4.59 2.50
CA ARG A 14 4.03 -4.55 1.04
C ARG A 14 2.55 -4.51 0.63
N ASP A 15 1.70 -5.19 1.36
CA ASP A 15 0.32 -5.47 0.97
C ASP A 15 -0.68 -5.05 2.08
N GLU A 16 -0.44 -3.92 2.77
CA GLU A 16 -1.19 -3.43 3.95
C GLU A 16 -2.70 -3.71 3.88
N ILE A 17 -3.35 -3.30 2.78
CA ILE A 17 -4.80 -3.35 2.63
C ILE A 17 -5.34 -4.79 2.49
N ARG A 18 -4.52 -5.78 2.13
CA ARG A 18 -4.98 -7.15 1.89
C ARG A 18 -5.62 -7.81 3.11
N LEU A 19 -5.28 -7.38 4.33
CA LEU A 19 -5.93 -7.88 5.55
C LEU A 19 -7.44 -7.71 5.49
N TRP A 20 -7.91 -6.50 5.19
CA TRP A 20 -9.34 -6.18 5.15
C TRP A 20 -10.03 -6.79 3.93
N ALA A 21 -9.35 -6.85 2.78
CA ALA A 21 -9.91 -7.48 1.58
C ALA A 21 -10.19 -8.98 1.78
N VAL A 22 -9.37 -9.67 2.59
CA VAL A 22 -9.56 -11.09 2.91
C VAL A 22 -10.56 -11.29 4.04
N LEU A 23 -10.49 -10.51 5.13
CA LEU A 23 -11.36 -10.70 6.31
C LEU A 23 -12.78 -10.16 6.13
N ASN A 24 -12.99 -9.18 5.25
CA ASN A 24 -14.29 -8.64 4.91
C ASN A 24 -14.42 -8.49 3.38
N PRO A 25 -14.58 -9.61 2.65
CA PRO A 25 -14.56 -9.61 1.21
C PRO A 25 -15.73 -8.81 0.65
N GLN A 26 -15.42 -7.83 -0.19
CA GLN A 26 -16.39 -7.10 -1.00
C GLN A 26 -16.13 -7.44 -2.46
N PRO A 27 -17.05 -8.14 -3.15
CA PRO A 27 -16.88 -8.46 -4.56
C PRO A 27 -16.62 -7.18 -5.38
N LEU A 28 -15.60 -7.22 -6.23
CA LEU A 28 -15.24 -6.12 -7.11
C LEU A 28 -14.91 -6.69 -8.48
N ASP A 29 -15.58 -6.19 -9.50
CA ASP A 29 -15.32 -6.52 -10.90
C ASP A 29 -14.41 -5.46 -11.55
N GLU A 30 -14.07 -5.69 -12.82
CA GLU A 30 -13.20 -4.77 -13.58
C GLU A 30 -13.81 -3.38 -13.74
N ALA A 31 -15.13 -3.27 -13.92
CA ALA A 31 -15.80 -1.99 -14.06
C ALA A 31 -15.75 -1.18 -12.75
N GLY A 32 -16.02 -1.83 -11.62
CA GLY A 32 -15.89 -1.24 -10.29
C GLY A 32 -14.46 -0.82 -9.99
N ALA A 33 -13.48 -1.67 -10.27
CA ALA A 33 -12.07 -1.29 -10.11
C ALA A 33 -11.69 -0.11 -11.00
N THR A 34 -12.13 -0.09 -12.27
CA THR A 34 -11.92 1.03 -13.20
C THR A 34 -12.39 2.34 -12.57
N LYS A 35 -13.63 2.35 -12.07
CA LYS A 35 -14.22 3.54 -11.45
C LYS A 35 -13.45 4.01 -10.22
N ILE A 36 -13.00 3.09 -9.36
CA ILE A 36 -12.18 3.45 -8.19
C ILE A 36 -10.86 4.12 -8.61
N PHE A 37 -10.24 3.65 -9.69
CA PHE A 37 -9.04 4.30 -10.23
C PHE A 37 -9.33 5.66 -10.87
N GLU A 38 -10.45 5.82 -11.56
CA GLU A 38 -10.92 7.10 -12.10
C GLU A 38 -11.15 8.12 -10.98
N ASP A 39 -11.83 7.71 -9.90
CA ASP A 39 -12.08 8.56 -8.73
C ASP A 39 -10.78 8.96 -8.02
N ALA A 40 -9.78 8.07 -8.00
CA ALA A 40 -8.51 8.29 -7.31
C ALA A 40 -7.50 9.14 -8.10
N PHE A 41 -7.46 9.01 -9.43
CA PHE A 41 -6.39 9.57 -10.26
C PHE A 41 -6.88 10.48 -11.40
N ALA A 42 -8.20 10.62 -11.59
CA ALA A 42 -8.81 11.41 -12.66
C ALA A 42 -8.20 11.07 -14.03
N GLU A 43 -7.67 12.07 -14.74
CA GLU A 43 -7.03 11.92 -16.07
C GLU A 43 -5.84 10.94 -16.10
N SER A 44 -5.24 10.61 -14.95
CA SER A 44 -4.14 9.66 -14.85
C SER A 44 -4.57 8.22 -14.54
N ALA A 45 -5.88 7.93 -14.48
CA ALA A 45 -6.40 6.64 -14.06
C ALA A 45 -5.94 5.46 -14.94
N GLU A 46 -5.93 5.63 -16.27
CA GLU A 46 -5.48 4.59 -17.19
C GLU A 46 -4.00 4.25 -16.98
N ASN A 47 -3.16 5.28 -16.87
CA ASN A 47 -1.73 5.11 -16.60
C ASN A 47 -1.50 4.43 -15.23
N ALA A 48 -2.20 4.87 -14.19
CA ALA A 48 -2.11 4.25 -12.87
C ALA A 48 -2.52 2.77 -12.94
N ARG A 49 -3.65 2.43 -13.56
CA ARG A 49 -4.09 1.03 -13.74
C ARG A 49 -3.07 0.20 -14.50
N SER A 50 -2.48 0.74 -15.55
CA SER A 50 -1.42 0.06 -16.32
C SER A 50 -0.22 -0.27 -15.43
N ILE A 51 0.24 0.70 -14.62
CA ILE A 51 1.35 0.51 -13.69
C ILE A 51 1.01 -0.58 -12.65
N TYR A 52 -0.14 -0.48 -11.97
CA TYR A 52 -0.54 -1.48 -10.98
C TYR A 52 -0.80 -2.87 -11.59
N GLY A 53 -1.27 -2.92 -12.84
CA GLY A 53 -1.45 -4.17 -13.58
C GLY A 53 -0.12 -4.88 -13.89
N GLN A 54 0.96 -4.13 -14.07
CA GLN A 54 2.30 -4.69 -14.31
C GLN A 54 2.94 -5.28 -13.05
N LEU A 55 2.55 -4.81 -11.86
CA LEU A 55 3.16 -5.25 -10.59
C LEU A 55 2.83 -6.69 -10.22
N THR A 56 1.82 -7.30 -10.85
CA THR A 56 1.32 -8.62 -10.50
C THR A 56 0.71 -9.32 -11.70
N GLN A 57 1.31 -10.42 -12.16
CA GLN A 57 0.72 -11.26 -13.19
C GLN A 57 -0.53 -11.96 -12.61
N ASN A 58 -1.69 -11.74 -13.23
CA ASN A 58 -3.00 -12.31 -12.83
C ASN A 58 -3.60 -11.77 -11.52
N SER A 59 -3.34 -10.52 -11.13
CA SER A 59 -4.09 -9.92 -10.02
C SER A 59 -5.57 -9.77 -10.35
N SER A 60 -6.41 -10.13 -9.37
CA SER A 60 -7.83 -9.78 -9.39
C SER A 60 -8.07 -8.26 -9.25
N PRO A 61 -9.25 -7.75 -9.65
CA PRO A 61 -9.63 -6.36 -9.42
C PRO A 61 -9.44 -5.90 -7.96
N VAL A 62 -9.80 -6.76 -7.00
CA VAL A 62 -9.62 -6.50 -5.56
C VAL A 62 -8.16 -6.32 -5.20
N GLN A 63 -7.27 -7.17 -5.73
CA GLN A 63 -5.83 -7.09 -5.46
C GLN A 63 -5.19 -5.83 -6.07
N MET A 64 -5.61 -5.43 -7.28
CA MET A 64 -5.15 -4.18 -7.90
C MET A 64 -5.55 -2.96 -7.08
N VAL A 65 -6.82 -2.87 -6.68
CA VAL A 65 -7.30 -1.77 -5.83
C VAL A 65 -6.62 -1.80 -4.46
N SER A 66 -6.40 -2.98 -3.88
CA SER A 66 -5.69 -3.11 -2.59
C SER A 66 -4.24 -2.62 -2.66
N ALA A 67 -3.53 -2.89 -3.76
CA ALA A 67 -2.16 -2.40 -3.95
C ALA A 67 -2.13 -0.87 -4.05
N MET A 68 -3.05 -0.30 -4.81
CA MET A 68 -3.21 1.14 -4.96
C MET A 68 -3.58 1.83 -3.64
N GLN A 69 -4.54 1.27 -2.91
CA GLN A 69 -4.92 1.80 -1.60
C GLN A 69 -3.81 1.62 -0.55
N THR A 70 -2.97 0.59 -0.66
CA THR A 70 -1.78 0.43 0.19
C THR A 70 -0.83 1.61 -0.01
N ASP A 71 -0.63 2.06 -1.24
CA ASP A 71 0.18 3.24 -1.52
C ASP A 71 -0.46 4.51 -0.94
N GLN A 72 -1.74 4.73 -1.23
CA GLN A 72 -2.46 5.95 -0.81
C GLN A 72 -2.52 6.12 0.71
N HIS A 73 -2.80 5.05 1.45
CA HIS A 73 -3.10 5.14 2.89
C HIS A 73 -1.88 4.90 3.78
N PHE A 74 -0.86 4.19 3.29
CA PHE A 74 0.29 3.78 4.11
C PHE A 74 1.62 4.25 3.51
N ARG A 75 1.98 3.75 2.31
CA ARG A 75 3.34 3.91 1.78
C ARG A 75 3.69 5.35 1.43
N VAL A 76 2.85 6.03 0.66
CA VAL A 76 3.09 7.42 0.23
C VAL A 76 3.10 8.38 1.43
N PRO A 77 2.15 8.34 2.38
CA PRO A 77 2.23 9.16 3.58
C PRO A 77 3.50 8.92 4.42
N ALA A 78 3.94 7.66 4.55
CA ALA A 78 5.17 7.33 5.26
C ALA A 78 6.43 7.88 4.54
N TRP A 79 6.45 7.85 3.21
CA TRP A 79 7.50 8.48 2.41
C TRP A 79 7.51 10.00 2.54
N GLN A 80 6.35 10.65 2.46
CA GLN A 80 6.24 12.11 2.65
C GLN A 80 6.72 12.55 4.04
N LEU A 81 6.45 11.74 5.08
CA LEU A 81 6.99 11.94 6.42
C LEU A 81 8.52 11.87 6.41
N CYS A 82 9.10 10.85 5.79
CA CYS A 82 10.55 10.68 5.68
C CYS A 82 11.20 11.82 4.87
N ASP A 83 10.61 12.24 3.76
CA ASP A 83 11.08 13.36 2.94
C ASP A 83 11.12 14.67 3.74
N THR A 84 10.05 14.94 4.48
CA THR A 84 9.98 16.13 5.34
C THR A 84 11.06 16.11 6.41
N ARG A 85 11.30 14.95 7.03
CA ARG A 85 12.32 14.77 8.07
C ARG A 85 13.73 14.86 7.52
N SER A 86 13.98 14.30 6.33
CA SER A 86 15.25 14.38 5.62
C SER A 86 15.64 15.83 5.30
N LYS A 87 14.70 16.64 4.80
CA LYS A 87 14.92 18.07 4.50
C LYS A 87 15.37 18.91 5.70
N ILE A 88 15.05 18.49 6.91
CA ILE A 88 15.47 19.17 8.14
C ILE A 88 16.63 18.46 8.85
N GLY A 89 17.20 17.40 8.28
CA GLY A 89 18.27 16.61 8.90
C GLY A 89 17.84 15.95 10.22
N ALA A 90 16.60 15.48 10.33
CA ALA A 90 16.15 14.69 11.48
C ALA A 90 16.44 13.19 11.23
N GLU A 91 17.11 12.53 12.18
CA GLU A 91 17.45 11.11 12.08
C GLU A 91 16.19 10.26 11.88
N THR A 92 16.16 9.51 10.79
CA THR A 92 14.99 8.73 10.37
C THR A 92 15.45 7.48 9.64
N TRP A 93 14.92 6.34 10.03
CA TRP A 93 15.09 5.07 9.32
C TRP A 93 13.75 4.58 8.85
N MET A 94 13.73 4.04 7.64
CA MET A 94 12.54 3.43 7.06
C MET A 94 12.79 1.96 6.77
N TYR A 95 11.80 1.11 7.06
CA TYR A 95 11.77 -0.27 6.57
C TYR A 95 10.59 -0.51 5.62
N TRP A 96 10.74 -1.55 4.80
CA TRP A 96 9.67 -2.07 3.96
C TRP A 96 9.58 -3.57 4.16
N PHE A 97 8.51 -4.03 4.80
CA PHE A 97 8.32 -5.44 5.13
C PHE A 97 7.71 -6.18 3.94
N THR A 98 8.44 -7.17 3.42
CA THR A 98 8.12 -7.84 2.15
C THR A 98 8.02 -9.36 2.26
N TRP A 99 8.03 -9.91 3.48
CA TRP A 99 7.76 -11.33 3.69
C TRP A 99 6.24 -11.60 3.66
N PRO A 100 5.74 -12.43 2.73
CA PRO A 100 4.33 -12.78 2.69
C PRO A 100 4.02 -13.95 3.62
N THR A 101 2.89 -13.87 4.35
CA THR A 101 2.44 -14.99 5.18
C THR A 101 1.89 -16.13 4.34
N PRO A 102 2.14 -17.41 4.70
CA PRO A 102 1.51 -18.56 4.03
C PRO A 102 0.04 -18.77 4.45
N VAL A 103 -0.45 -18.04 5.46
CA VAL A 103 -1.82 -18.20 5.99
C VAL A 103 -2.87 -17.87 4.92
N PHE A 104 -3.98 -18.62 4.90
CA PHE A 104 -5.02 -18.58 3.87
C PHE A 104 -4.47 -18.75 2.46
N ASP A 105 -3.59 -19.74 2.26
CA ASP A 105 -2.93 -20.02 0.97
C ASP A 105 -2.21 -18.80 0.37
N GLY A 106 -1.70 -17.91 1.23
CA GLY A 106 -1.00 -16.70 0.83
C GLY A 106 -1.90 -15.54 0.40
N ALA A 107 -3.23 -15.65 0.55
CA ALA A 107 -4.17 -14.60 0.14
C ALA A 107 -3.86 -13.24 0.79
N LEU A 108 -3.39 -13.24 2.04
CA LEU A 108 -3.04 -12.05 2.81
C LEU A 108 -1.78 -11.33 2.30
N GLY A 109 -0.83 -12.03 1.69
CA GLY A 109 0.46 -11.42 1.31
C GLY A 109 1.22 -10.84 2.51
N CYS A 110 1.83 -9.67 2.35
CA CYS A 110 2.49 -8.94 3.45
C CYS A 110 1.50 -7.94 4.07
N CYS A 111 0.43 -8.44 4.67
CA CYS A 111 -0.69 -7.60 5.12
C CYS A 111 -0.36 -6.74 6.35
N HIS A 112 -1.30 -5.88 6.72
CA HIS A 112 -1.21 -5.05 7.92
C HIS A 112 -0.85 -5.85 9.19
N ALA A 113 0.02 -5.25 10.01
CA ALA A 113 0.51 -5.76 11.30
C ALA A 113 1.29 -7.09 11.26
N LEU A 114 1.61 -7.64 10.07
CA LEU A 114 2.36 -8.90 9.94
C LEU A 114 3.83 -8.81 10.39
N ASP A 115 4.34 -7.58 10.52
CA ASP A 115 5.65 -7.25 11.08
C ASP A 115 5.68 -7.26 12.61
N LEU A 116 4.54 -7.50 13.26
CA LEU A 116 4.44 -7.73 14.71
C LEU A 116 4.49 -9.25 15.03
N PRO A 117 5.03 -9.64 16.20
CA PRO A 117 5.06 -11.04 16.64
C PRO A 117 3.69 -11.67 16.90
#